data_AF-A0A2D4S1E5-F1
#
_entry.id   AF-A0A2D4S1E5-F1
#
_cell.length_a   1.000
_cell.length_b   1.000
_cell.length_c   1.000
_cell.angle_alpha   90.00
_cell.angle_beta   90.00
_cell.angle_gamma   90.00
#
_symmetry.space_group_name_H-M   'P 1'
#
loop_
_entity.id
_entity.type
_entity.pdbx_description
1 polymer ?
#
loop_
_entity_poly.entity_id
_entity_poly.type
_entity_poly.pdbx_seq_one_letter_code
_entity_poly.pdbx_strand_id
1 'polypeptide(L)'
;MPEHGPRCPDCTNTLRNLGSSNEIEPFWDRISTFFKYPLQGQSLLLVLMTTLVFSQAQESLSSFFIIIALTTTYTLYSFSVLRHMAKGELTPPSLLSAFDGNVKILFKSIIWMAGLIFLAASGFLVGQWLGWFTVIMVLFLFPASAIIYVHESSVVDAIKPFRLMDFFLKTHTGYLILFVHLVLILLVVSAVENWLGSKDLPGAVYMAVTGFFSVYSTIILYALCGYFLLQYQRELGLFAIIDHHEELPSEPLHKVKLFLKKGDYEQALNKLDALIKTNASQDFEYYRWDLLLQLKRYEVLEPKADAILRRYLSVRPFNEIKPFVLYLLNSGGLKITELPVRIQLASTLNKQHLNKWAYSLLKDTHKQFPNDPNLVKAMIVLADITLEMNQDALAKKILSFAFNLASESEKTIIEAKRLAFN
;
A
#
# COMPACT_ATOMS: atom_id res chain seq x y z
N MET A 1 -28.78 -17.25 7.90
CA MET A 1 -28.12 -17.65 9.17
C MET A 1 -27.26 -18.86 8.86
N PRO A 2 -25.99 -18.94 9.33
CA PRO A 2 -25.49 -18.40 10.60
C PRO A 2 -24.80 -17.03 10.48
N GLU A 3 -24.98 -16.23 11.53
CA GLU A 3 -24.26 -14.99 11.82
C GLU A 3 -22.85 -15.33 12.30
N HIS A 4 -21.91 -15.49 11.37
CA HIS A 4 -20.50 -15.62 11.70
C HIS A 4 -19.74 -14.38 11.22
N GLY A 5 -20.14 -13.22 11.75
CA GLY A 5 -19.25 -12.05 11.72
C GLY A 5 -17.97 -12.34 12.52
N PRO A 6 -16.83 -11.71 12.20
CA PRO A 6 -15.59 -11.93 12.91
C PRO A 6 -15.82 -11.68 14.41
N ARG A 7 -15.50 -12.66 15.25
CA ARG A 7 -15.63 -12.53 16.71
C ARG A 7 -14.35 -11.98 17.28
N CYS A 8 -14.48 -11.18 18.32
CA CYS A 8 -13.33 -10.67 19.04
C CYS A 8 -12.62 -11.89 19.65
N PRO A 9 -11.35 -12.13 19.35
CA PRO A 9 -10.63 -13.27 19.92
C PRO A 9 -10.39 -13.14 21.43
N ASP A 10 -10.78 -12.01 22.03
CA ASP A 10 -10.64 -11.67 23.44
C ASP A 10 -11.98 -11.81 24.18
N CYS A 11 -12.99 -11.02 23.82
CA CYS A 11 -14.31 -11.05 24.49
C CYS A 11 -15.34 -11.96 23.80
N THR A 12 -15.00 -12.63 22.69
CA THR A 12 -15.88 -13.47 21.86
C THR A 12 -17.15 -12.82 21.30
N ASN A 13 -17.39 -11.56 21.65
CA ASN A 13 -18.44 -10.73 21.08
C ASN A 13 -18.21 -10.54 19.58
N THR A 14 -19.28 -10.34 18.83
CA THR A 14 -19.21 -9.99 17.42
C THR A 14 -18.47 -8.67 17.26
N LEU A 15 -17.35 -8.68 16.51
CA LEU A 15 -16.64 -7.45 16.17
C LEU A 15 -17.48 -6.68 15.17
N ARG A 16 -17.68 -5.41 15.48
CA ARG A 16 -18.26 -4.44 14.55
C ARG A 16 -17.11 -3.66 13.93
N ASN A 17 -16.87 -3.84 12.64
CA ASN A 17 -15.91 -3.01 11.91
C ASN A 17 -16.39 -1.55 11.96
N LEU A 18 -15.53 -0.65 12.46
CA LEU A 18 -15.86 0.77 12.61
C LEU A 18 -15.59 1.56 11.32
N GLY A 19 -14.74 1.04 10.43
CA GLY A 19 -14.21 1.76 9.26
C GLY A 19 -13.52 3.07 9.61
N SER A 20 -12.97 3.72 8.58
CA SER A 20 -12.45 5.09 8.64
C SER A 20 -13.54 6.16 8.56
N SER A 21 -14.82 5.75 8.48
CA SER A 21 -16.01 6.61 8.28
C SER A 21 -16.13 7.76 9.29
N ASN A 22 -15.62 7.61 10.53
CA ASN A 22 -15.66 8.67 11.54
C ASN A 22 -14.48 9.67 11.46
N GLU A 23 -13.44 9.39 10.69
CA GLU A 23 -12.22 10.22 10.61
C GLU A 23 -12.09 10.96 9.26
N ILE A 24 -12.97 10.66 8.30
CA ILE A 24 -12.89 11.19 6.94
C ILE A 24 -13.86 12.36 6.77
N GLU A 25 -13.36 13.45 6.18
CA GLU A 25 -14.20 14.60 5.82
C GLU A 25 -15.30 14.20 4.83
N PRO A 26 -16.47 14.86 4.89
CA PRO A 26 -17.53 14.56 3.95
C PRO A 26 -17.14 14.84 2.49
N PHE A 27 -17.64 14.02 1.56
CA PHE A 27 -17.31 14.15 0.14
C PHE A 27 -17.70 15.51 -0.44
N TRP A 28 -18.76 16.14 0.08
CA TRP A 28 -19.22 17.47 -0.35
C TRP A 28 -18.29 18.60 0.06
N ASP A 29 -17.46 18.42 1.08
CA ASP A 29 -16.45 19.43 1.46
C ASP A 29 -15.17 19.28 0.60
N ARG A 30 -14.99 18.15 -0.09
CA ARG A 30 -13.82 17.85 -0.94
C ARG A 30 -14.09 17.88 -2.43
N ILE A 31 -15.21 18.46 -2.88
CA ILE A 31 -15.62 18.51 -4.30
C ILE A 31 -14.47 19.00 -5.20
N SER A 32 -13.79 20.08 -4.81
CA SER A 32 -12.70 20.68 -5.60
C SER A 32 -11.50 19.74 -5.82
N THR A 33 -11.28 18.79 -4.91
CA THR A 33 -10.22 17.78 -5.01
C THR A 33 -10.56 16.75 -6.08
N PHE A 34 -11.83 16.36 -6.22
CA PHE A 34 -12.24 15.42 -7.28
C PHE A 34 -12.09 16.03 -8.67
N PHE A 35 -12.34 17.32 -8.85
CA PHE A 35 -12.05 18.00 -10.13
C PHE A 35 -10.55 18.04 -10.45
N LYS A 36 -9.68 18.09 -9.44
CA LYS A 36 -8.23 17.99 -9.66
C LYS A 36 -7.77 16.57 -9.95
N TYR A 37 -8.58 15.55 -9.66
CA TYR A 37 -8.18 14.15 -9.73
C TYR A 37 -7.79 13.68 -11.15
N PRO A 38 -8.58 13.93 -12.22
CA PRO A 38 -8.18 13.49 -13.57
C PRO A 38 -6.94 14.22 -14.10
N LEU A 39 -6.54 15.35 -13.48
CA LEU A 39 -5.35 16.11 -13.84
C LEU A 39 -4.06 15.53 -13.22
N GLN A 40 -4.16 14.47 -12.41
CA GLN A 40 -3.03 13.88 -11.71
C GLN A 40 -2.51 12.61 -12.40
N GLY A 41 -1.19 12.49 -12.45
CA GLY A 41 -0.48 11.25 -12.77
C GLY A 41 -0.92 10.57 -14.07
N GLN A 42 -1.32 9.31 -13.96
CA GLN A 42 -1.66 8.47 -15.12
C GLN A 42 -3.09 8.69 -15.65
N SER A 43 -3.99 9.29 -14.87
CA SER A 43 -5.33 9.64 -15.35
C SER A 43 -5.28 10.72 -16.44
N LEU A 44 -4.36 11.68 -16.32
CA LEU A 44 -4.15 12.72 -17.34
C LEU A 44 -3.70 12.11 -18.67
N LEU A 45 -2.82 11.11 -18.63
CA LEU A 45 -2.36 10.40 -19.82
C LEU A 45 -3.53 9.71 -20.54
N LEU A 46 -4.43 9.05 -19.79
CA LEU A 46 -5.62 8.43 -20.35
C LEU A 46 -6.53 9.47 -21.03
N VAL A 47 -6.81 10.59 -20.34
CA VAL A 47 -7.63 11.68 -20.90
C VAL A 47 -7.02 12.21 -22.20
N LEU A 48 -5.71 12.47 -22.23
CA LEU A 48 -5.03 12.97 -23.43
C LEU A 48 -5.02 11.96 -24.57
N MET A 49 -4.71 10.69 -24.30
CA MET A 49 -4.70 9.62 -25.30
C MET A 49 -6.10 9.42 -25.89
N THR A 50 -7.12 9.33 -25.04
CA THR A 50 -8.49 9.14 -25.50
C THR A 50 -9.00 10.36 -26.28
N THR A 51 -8.65 11.58 -25.87
CA THR A 51 -8.96 12.82 -26.61
C THR A 51 -8.33 12.81 -28.01
N LEU A 52 -7.07 12.38 -28.13
CA LEU A 52 -6.39 12.27 -29.41
C LEU A 52 -7.05 11.23 -30.33
N VAL A 53 -7.49 10.10 -29.79
CA VAL A 53 -8.17 9.09 -30.61
C VAL A 53 -9.57 9.57 -31.03
N PHE A 54 -10.29 10.29 -30.17
CA PHE A 54 -11.56 10.91 -30.52
C PHE A 54 -11.43 11.96 -31.63
N SER A 55 -10.33 12.72 -31.70
CA SER A 55 -10.13 13.71 -32.78
C SER A 55 -10.03 13.08 -34.17
N GLN A 56 -9.60 11.82 -34.23
CA GLN A 56 -9.41 11.06 -35.47
C GLN A 56 -10.64 10.23 -35.85
N ALA A 57 -11.66 10.17 -34.99
CA ALA A 57 -12.89 9.47 -35.28
C ALA A 57 -13.62 10.19 -36.42
N GLN A 58 -13.86 9.48 -37.52
CA GLN A 58 -14.63 9.97 -38.67
C GLN A 58 -16.06 9.42 -38.59
N GLU A 59 -16.99 9.92 -39.40
CA GLU A 59 -18.33 9.34 -39.53
C GLU A 59 -18.32 8.03 -40.34
N SER A 60 -17.56 7.04 -39.88
CA SER A 60 -17.40 5.73 -40.51
C SER A 60 -17.83 4.61 -39.57
N LEU A 61 -18.25 3.48 -40.13
CA LEU A 61 -18.52 2.26 -39.36
C LEU A 61 -17.31 1.81 -38.52
N SER A 62 -16.09 2.03 -39.00
CA SER A 62 -14.87 1.74 -38.23
C SER A 62 -14.75 2.60 -36.98
N SER A 63 -15.13 3.87 -37.05
CA SER A 63 -15.06 4.81 -35.92
C SER A 63 -16.07 4.48 -34.84
N PHE A 64 -17.24 3.93 -35.19
CA PHE A 64 -18.21 3.43 -34.21
C PHE A 64 -17.61 2.36 -33.29
N PHE A 65 -16.92 1.37 -33.85
CA PHE A 65 -16.24 0.34 -33.06
C PHE A 65 -15.11 0.91 -32.19
N ILE A 66 -14.37 1.89 -32.70
CA ILE A 66 -13.32 2.57 -31.94
C ILE A 66 -13.90 3.33 -30.74
N ILE A 67 -15.01 4.06 -30.93
CA ILE A 67 -15.69 4.80 -29.86
C ILE A 67 -16.20 3.84 -28.78
N ILE A 68 -16.78 2.70 -29.15
CA ILE A 68 -17.22 1.67 -28.19
C ILE A 68 -16.03 1.10 -27.42
N ALA A 69 -14.93 0.77 -28.12
CA ALA A 69 -13.73 0.22 -27.49
C ALA A 69 -13.09 1.21 -26.51
N LEU A 70 -12.99 2.49 -26.89
CA LEU A 70 -12.53 3.57 -26.01
C LEU A 70 -13.45 3.74 -24.81
N THR A 71 -14.77 3.75 -25.05
CA THR A 71 -15.78 3.89 -24.00
C THR A 71 -15.70 2.80 -22.96
N THR A 72 -15.55 1.56 -23.44
CA THR A 72 -15.30 0.42 -22.57
C THR A 72 -13.99 0.61 -21.79
N THR A 73 -12.91 1.03 -22.46
CA THR A 73 -11.59 1.18 -21.85
C THR A 73 -11.57 2.22 -20.73
N TYR A 74 -12.05 3.45 -20.98
CA TYR A 74 -12.06 4.47 -19.92
C TYR A 74 -13.07 4.15 -18.82
N THR A 75 -14.17 3.44 -19.12
CA THR A 75 -15.11 2.97 -18.10
C THR A 75 -14.47 1.96 -17.16
N LEU A 76 -13.67 1.03 -17.70
CA LEU A 76 -12.94 0.05 -16.90
C LEU A 76 -11.88 0.68 -16.01
N TYR A 77 -11.15 1.64 -16.56
CA TYR A 77 -10.24 2.46 -15.76
C TYR A 77 -11.00 3.18 -14.65
N SER A 78 -12.16 3.75 -14.95
CA SER A 78 -13.01 4.45 -13.97
C SER A 78 -13.53 3.50 -12.88
N PHE A 79 -13.84 2.23 -13.20
CA PHE A 79 -14.12 1.20 -12.19
C PHE A 79 -12.91 0.89 -11.31
N SER A 80 -11.69 0.88 -11.86
CA SER A 80 -10.46 0.74 -11.07
C SER A 80 -10.27 1.94 -10.13
N VAL A 81 -10.53 3.16 -10.62
CA VAL A 81 -10.53 4.39 -9.80
C VAL A 81 -11.54 4.29 -8.66
N LEU A 82 -12.77 3.85 -8.93
CA LEU A 82 -13.80 3.65 -7.90
C LEU A 82 -13.32 2.68 -6.82
N ARG A 83 -12.68 1.57 -7.21
CA ARG A 83 -12.11 0.57 -6.28
C ARG A 83 -10.99 1.13 -5.42
N HIS A 84 -10.04 1.84 -6.02
CA HIS A 84 -8.91 2.43 -5.30
C HIS A 84 -9.39 3.51 -4.31
N MET A 85 -10.29 4.38 -4.76
CA MET A 85 -10.89 5.41 -3.90
C MET A 85 -11.70 4.80 -2.76
N ALA A 86 -12.42 3.69 -3.02
CA ALA A 86 -13.15 2.96 -1.98
C ALA A 86 -12.23 2.31 -0.94
N LYS A 87 -10.97 2.02 -1.27
CA LYS A 87 -9.97 1.54 -0.30
C LYS A 87 -9.31 2.66 0.51
N GLY A 88 -9.60 3.92 0.19
CA GLY A 88 -8.95 5.08 0.79
C GLY A 88 -7.64 5.48 0.11
N GLU A 89 -7.29 4.87 -1.03
CA GLU A 89 -6.16 5.26 -1.86
C GLU A 89 -6.56 6.43 -2.75
N LEU A 90 -6.14 7.65 -2.38
CA LEU A 90 -6.53 8.90 -3.06
C LEU A 90 -5.68 9.22 -4.30
N THR A 91 -4.75 8.34 -4.67
CA THR A 91 -3.86 8.51 -5.83
C THR A 91 -4.37 7.73 -7.05
N PRO A 92 -4.20 8.27 -8.27
CA PRO A 92 -4.68 7.61 -9.47
C PRO A 92 -3.99 6.25 -9.68
N PRO A 93 -4.76 5.18 -9.96
CA PRO A 93 -4.23 3.85 -10.18
C PRO A 93 -3.45 3.77 -11.49
N SER A 94 -2.59 2.75 -11.58
CA SER A 94 -1.83 2.52 -12.80
C SER A 94 -2.75 2.10 -13.96
N LEU A 95 -2.45 2.52 -15.18
CA LEU A 95 -3.27 2.16 -16.36
C LEU A 95 -3.32 0.63 -16.56
N LEU A 96 -2.23 -0.06 -16.23
CA LEU A 96 -2.13 -1.52 -16.33
C LEU A 96 -3.00 -2.24 -15.29
N SER A 97 -3.19 -1.66 -14.09
CA SER A 97 -4.05 -2.26 -13.06
C SER A 97 -5.52 -2.39 -13.49
N ALA A 98 -5.97 -1.55 -14.44
CA ALA A 98 -7.32 -1.67 -15.00
C ALA A 98 -7.46 -2.89 -15.93
N PHE A 99 -6.35 -3.38 -16.49
CA PHE A 99 -6.30 -4.54 -17.40
C PHE A 99 -5.85 -5.84 -16.71
N ASP A 100 -5.27 -5.77 -15.50
CA ASP A 100 -5.00 -6.95 -14.65
C ASP A 100 -6.30 -7.65 -14.17
N GLY A 101 -7.46 -7.02 -14.39
CA GLY A 101 -8.76 -7.60 -14.11
C GLY A 101 -9.10 -8.77 -15.04
N ASN A 102 -9.54 -9.88 -14.43
CA ASN A 102 -10.16 -11.04 -15.07
C ASN A 102 -11.11 -10.59 -16.21
N VAL A 103 -10.94 -11.04 -17.46
CA VAL A 103 -11.72 -10.67 -18.67
C VAL A 103 -13.24 -10.70 -18.43
N LYS A 104 -13.68 -11.52 -17.47
CA LYS A 104 -15.05 -11.59 -16.94
C LYS A 104 -15.59 -10.25 -16.44
N ILE A 105 -14.77 -9.36 -15.88
CA ILE A 105 -15.16 -8.03 -15.41
C ILE A 105 -15.42 -7.10 -16.60
N LEU A 106 -14.62 -7.21 -17.67
CA LEU A 106 -14.82 -6.45 -18.91
C LEU A 106 -16.19 -6.77 -19.52
N PHE A 107 -16.46 -8.06 -19.73
CA PHE A 107 -17.71 -8.52 -20.33
C PHE A 107 -18.95 -8.15 -19.50
N LYS A 108 -18.84 -8.25 -18.16
CA LYS A 108 -19.92 -7.86 -17.25
C LYS A 108 -20.21 -6.36 -17.28
N SER A 109 -19.19 -5.51 -17.44
CA SER A 109 -19.37 -4.05 -17.48
C SER A 109 -20.09 -3.61 -18.75
N ILE A 110 -19.81 -4.27 -19.88
CA ILE A 110 -20.48 -4.05 -21.15
C ILE A 110 -21.96 -4.47 -21.04
N ILE A 111 -22.26 -5.65 -20.49
CA ILE A 111 -23.64 -6.11 -20.29
C ILE A 111 -24.41 -5.17 -19.38
N TRP A 112 -23.80 -4.74 -18.27
CA TRP A 112 -24.42 -3.80 -17.34
C TRP A 112 -24.75 -2.46 -18.01
N MET A 113 -23.80 -1.88 -18.73
CA MET A 113 -23.99 -0.62 -19.45
C MET A 113 -25.05 -0.76 -20.55
N ALA A 114 -25.00 -1.84 -21.33
CA ALA A 114 -25.99 -2.15 -22.35
C ALA A 114 -27.40 -2.30 -21.75
N GLY A 115 -27.52 -2.93 -20.57
CA GLY A 115 -28.77 -3.05 -19.83
C GLY A 115 -29.34 -1.71 -19.39
N LEU A 116 -28.50 -0.79 -18.88
CA LEU A 116 -28.94 0.55 -18.49
C LEU A 116 -29.38 1.39 -19.69
N ILE A 117 -28.63 1.32 -20.80
CA ILE A 117 -28.98 2.01 -22.05
C ILE A 117 -30.29 1.46 -22.62
N PHE A 118 -30.44 0.13 -22.65
CA PHE A 118 -31.67 -0.52 -23.11
C PHE A 118 -32.88 -0.11 -22.26
N LEU A 119 -32.73 -0.08 -20.93
CA LEU A 119 -33.78 0.35 -20.01
C LEU A 119 -34.16 1.82 -20.26
N ALA A 120 -33.17 2.70 -20.39
CA ALA A 120 -33.40 4.11 -20.70
C ALA A 120 -34.12 4.29 -22.04
N ALA A 121 -33.71 3.57 -23.08
CA ALA A 121 -34.30 3.62 -24.42
C ALA A 121 -35.73 3.05 -24.47
N SER A 122 -36.02 2.02 -23.67
CA SER A 122 -37.33 1.35 -23.67
C SER A 122 -38.48 2.26 -23.28
N GLY A 123 -38.25 3.25 -22.41
CA GLY A 123 -39.28 4.22 -22.02
C GLY A 123 -39.74 5.10 -23.18
N PHE A 124 -38.83 5.43 -24.11
CA PHE A 124 -39.17 6.23 -25.30
C PHE A 124 -40.01 5.46 -26.31
N LEU A 125 -40.01 4.12 -26.28
CA LEU A 125 -40.89 3.29 -27.12
C LEU A 125 -42.36 3.41 -26.72
N VAL A 126 -42.63 3.72 -25.44
CA VAL A 126 -43.99 3.84 -24.89
C VAL A 126 -44.48 5.28 -24.95
N GLY A 127 -43.61 6.25 -24.71
CA GLY A 127 -43.93 7.67 -24.89
C GLY A 127 -42.86 8.62 -24.36
N GLN A 128 -42.86 9.85 -24.87
CA GLN A 128 -41.82 10.85 -24.59
C GLN A 128 -41.67 11.17 -23.08
N TRP A 129 -42.77 11.37 -22.38
CA TRP A 129 -42.76 11.66 -20.94
C TRP A 129 -42.25 10.48 -20.12
N LEU A 130 -42.65 9.26 -20.49
CA LEU A 130 -42.19 8.06 -19.81
C LEU A 130 -40.71 7.79 -20.08
N GLY A 131 -40.22 8.10 -21.29
CA GLY A 131 -38.80 8.04 -21.64
C GLY A 131 -37.92 8.95 -20.77
N TRP A 132 -38.31 10.22 -20.59
CA TRP A 132 -37.57 11.10 -19.68
C TRP A 132 -37.61 10.63 -18.22
N PHE A 133 -38.75 10.10 -17.78
CA PHE A 133 -38.86 9.50 -16.46
C PHE A 133 -37.93 8.31 -16.28
N THR A 134 -37.86 7.39 -17.26
CA THR A 134 -36.95 6.24 -17.20
C THR A 134 -35.49 6.66 -17.23
N VAL A 135 -35.13 7.71 -17.99
CA VAL A 135 -33.78 8.28 -17.97
C VAL A 135 -33.40 8.81 -16.59
N ILE A 136 -34.26 9.63 -15.97
CA ILE A 136 -34.01 10.16 -14.62
C ILE A 136 -33.88 9.02 -13.62
N MET A 137 -34.74 8.00 -13.74
CA MET A 137 -34.67 6.82 -12.87
C MET A 137 -33.35 6.06 -13.07
N VAL A 138 -32.94 5.76 -14.30
CA VAL A 138 -31.65 5.10 -14.60
C VAL A 138 -30.48 5.91 -14.04
N LEU A 139 -30.53 7.23 -14.21
CA LEU A 139 -29.51 8.14 -13.71
C LEU A 139 -29.40 8.15 -12.19
N PHE A 140 -30.56 8.11 -11.53
CA PHE A 140 -30.63 7.99 -10.08
C PHE A 140 -30.03 6.66 -9.62
N LEU A 141 -30.36 5.53 -10.27
CA LEU A 141 -29.85 4.21 -9.90
C LEU A 141 -28.39 3.95 -10.31
N PHE A 142 -27.82 4.76 -11.21
CA PHE A 142 -26.45 4.61 -11.71
C PHE A 142 -25.38 4.52 -10.59
N PRO A 143 -25.25 5.47 -9.65
CA PRO A 143 -24.21 5.43 -8.63
C PRO A 143 -24.31 4.20 -7.74
N ALA A 144 -25.52 3.82 -7.35
CA ALA A 144 -25.75 2.65 -6.50
C ALA A 144 -25.44 1.35 -7.24
N SER A 145 -25.83 1.24 -8.52
CA SER A 145 -25.52 0.07 -9.34
C SER A 145 -24.02 -0.06 -9.65
N ALA A 146 -23.31 1.06 -9.87
CA ALA A 146 -21.85 1.07 -10.04
C ALA A 146 -21.11 0.64 -8.75
N ILE A 147 -21.59 1.08 -7.58
CA ILE A 147 -21.05 0.70 -6.26
C ILE A 147 -21.25 -0.79 -5.98
N ILE A 148 -22.45 -1.32 -6.22
CA ILE A 148 -22.73 -2.75 -6.00
C ILE A 148 -21.98 -3.61 -7.01
N TYR A 149 -21.85 -3.15 -8.26
CA TYR A 149 -21.11 -3.85 -9.32
C TYR A 149 -19.63 -4.07 -8.97
N VAL A 150 -18.99 -3.11 -8.30
CA VAL A 150 -17.59 -3.24 -7.88
C VAL A 150 -17.37 -4.40 -6.91
N HIS A 151 -18.43 -4.80 -6.21
CA HIS A 151 -18.40 -5.64 -5.04
C HIS A 151 -19.01 -7.04 -5.26
N GLU A 152 -19.92 -7.20 -6.24
CA GLU A 152 -20.56 -8.48 -6.52
C GLU A 152 -20.02 -9.15 -7.79
N SER A 153 -19.83 -10.47 -7.72
CA SER A 153 -19.42 -11.29 -8.86
C SER A 153 -20.56 -11.54 -9.87
N SER A 154 -21.72 -10.90 -9.74
CA SER A 154 -22.91 -11.09 -10.59
C SER A 154 -23.57 -9.75 -10.97
N VAL A 155 -23.80 -9.54 -12.27
CA VAL A 155 -24.45 -8.33 -12.82
C VAL A 155 -25.93 -8.22 -12.43
N VAL A 156 -26.59 -9.37 -12.26
CA VAL A 156 -28.03 -9.47 -11.95
C VAL A 156 -28.32 -9.06 -10.51
N ASP A 157 -27.41 -9.34 -9.58
CA ASP A 157 -27.59 -8.97 -8.17
C ASP A 157 -27.40 -7.47 -7.92
N ALA A 158 -26.57 -6.82 -8.76
CA ALA A 158 -26.31 -5.37 -8.73
C ALA A 158 -27.49 -4.49 -9.18
N ILE A 159 -28.44 -5.04 -9.94
CA ILE A 159 -29.61 -4.32 -10.46
C ILE A 159 -30.88 -4.62 -9.63
N LYS A 160 -30.78 -5.40 -8.54
CA LYS A 160 -31.96 -5.73 -7.72
C LYS A 160 -32.57 -4.49 -7.06
N PRO A 161 -33.82 -4.11 -7.38
CA PRO A 161 -34.42 -2.85 -6.95
C PRO A 161 -34.57 -2.75 -5.43
N PHE A 162 -34.78 -3.88 -4.73
CA PHE A 162 -34.90 -3.90 -3.27
C PHE A 162 -33.60 -3.52 -2.55
N ARG A 163 -32.43 -3.89 -3.09
CA ARG A 163 -31.13 -3.53 -2.51
C ARG A 163 -30.78 -2.07 -2.77
N LEU A 164 -31.13 -1.57 -3.95
CA LEU A 164 -30.96 -0.17 -4.32
C LEU A 164 -31.85 0.74 -3.47
N MET A 165 -33.05 0.27 -3.12
CA MET A 165 -33.95 0.97 -2.19
C MET A 165 -33.42 0.97 -0.75
N ASP A 166 -32.93 -0.17 -0.25
CA ASP A 166 -32.31 -0.26 1.08
C ASP A 166 -31.05 0.61 1.19
N PHE A 167 -30.26 0.69 0.12
CA PHE A 167 -29.10 1.59 -0.02
C PHE A 167 -29.49 3.07 0.12
N PHE A 168 -30.56 3.48 -0.59
CA PHE A 168 -31.09 4.85 -0.52
C PHE A 168 -31.62 5.17 0.87
N LEU A 169 -32.39 4.26 1.47
CA LEU A 169 -32.98 4.43 2.78
C LEU A 169 -31.96 4.48 3.92
N LYS A 170 -30.74 3.98 3.73
CA LYS A 170 -29.69 4.04 4.75
C LYS A 170 -28.86 5.32 4.67
N THR A 171 -28.64 5.83 3.46
CA THR A 171 -27.71 6.96 3.23
C THR A 171 -28.42 8.32 3.18
N HIS A 172 -29.75 8.33 3.01
CA HIS A 172 -30.65 9.49 2.98
C HIS A 172 -30.09 10.74 2.26
N THR A 173 -29.49 11.65 3.01
CA THR A 173 -29.04 12.97 2.56
C THR A 173 -27.78 12.90 1.70
N GLY A 174 -26.83 12.02 2.05
CA GLY A 174 -25.58 11.88 1.31
C GLY A 174 -25.83 11.49 -0.15
N TYR A 175 -26.79 10.60 -0.38
CA TYR A 175 -27.12 10.13 -1.73
C TYR A 175 -27.80 11.19 -2.58
N LEU A 176 -28.69 12.01 -2.00
CA LEU A 176 -29.30 13.13 -2.72
C LEU A 176 -28.24 14.14 -3.15
N ILE A 177 -27.28 14.46 -2.28
CA ILE A 177 -26.17 15.33 -2.62
C ILE A 177 -25.34 14.72 -3.76
N LEU A 178 -25.02 13.42 -3.70
CA LEU A 178 -24.30 12.72 -4.78
C LEU A 178 -25.07 12.80 -6.11
N PHE A 179 -26.38 12.55 -6.08
CA PHE A 179 -27.24 12.61 -7.26
C PHE A 179 -27.30 14.01 -7.87
N VAL A 180 -27.44 15.05 -7.05
CA VAL A 180 -27.43 16.44 -7.52
C VAL A 180 -26.10 16.77 -8.20
N HIS A 181 -24.97 16.34 -7.64
CA HIS A 181 -23.65 16.53 -8.27
C HIS A 181 -23.51 15.77 -9.58
N LEU A 182 -24.01 14.55 -9.64
CA LEU A 182 -24.03 13.74 -10.86
C LEU A 182 -24.83 14.44 -11.96
N VAL A 183 -26.04 14.92 -11.65
CA VAL A 183 -26.87 15.70 -12.60
C VAL A 183 -26.16 16.98 -13.02
N LEU A 184 -25.55 17.71 -12.08
CA LEU A 184 -24.85 18.96 -12.38
C LEU A 184 -23.67 18.73 -13.33
N ILE A 185 -22.87 17.70 -13.10
CA ILE A 185 -21.75 17.33 -13.98
C ILE A 185 -22.26 17.03 -15.40
N LEU A 186 -23.35 16.27 -15.53
CA LEU A 186 -23.92 15.94 -16.84
C LEU A 186 -24.53 17.16 -17.54
N LEU A 187 -25.19 18.06 -16.80
CA LEU A 187 -25.70 19.31 -17.35
C LEU A 187 -24.57 20.20 -17.85
N VAL A 188 -23.45 20.28 -17.13
CA VAL A 188 -22.27 21.03 -17.56
C VAL A 188 -21.70 20.44 -18.85
N VAL A 189 -21.53 19.12 -18.93
CA VAL A 189 -21.06 18.45 -20.16
C VAL A 189 -22.00 18.72 -21.32
N SER A 190 -23.31 18.55 -21.14
CA SER A 190 -24.30 18.80 -22.17
C SER A 190 -24.35 20.28 -22.60
N ALA A 191 -24.23 21.23 -21.66
CA ALA A 191 -24.18 22.65 -21.97
C ALA A 191 -22.93 23.01 -22.79
N VAL A 192 -21.77 22.41 -22.45
CA VAL A 192 -20.53 22.58 -23.20
C VAL A 192 -20.65 22.00 -24.60
N GLU A 193 -21.19 20.80 -24.75
CA GLU A 193 -21.43 20.17 -26.06
C GLU A 193 -22.37 21.00 -26.94
N ASN A 194 -23.50 21.47 -26.38
CA ASN A 194 -24.44 22.33 -27.11
C ASN A 194 -23.81 23.67 -27.51
N TRP A 195 -23.02 24.27 -26.62
CA TRP A 195 -22.31 25.52 -26.92
C TRP A 195 -21.24 25.31 -28.00
N LEU A 196 -20.47 24.22 -27.93
CA LEU A 196 -19.49 23.84 -28.95
C LEU A 196 -20.16 23.57 -30.30
N GLY A 197 -21.30 22.87 -30.32
CA GLY A 197 -22.06 22.59 -31.54
C GLY A 197 -22.65 23.84 -32.18
N SER A 198 -22.87 24.92 -31.41
CA SER A 198 -23.29 26.22 -31.95
C SER A 198 -22.17 27.02 -32.62
N LYS A 199 -20.91 26.60 -32.43
CA LYS A 199 -19.75 27.18 -33.10
C LYS A 199 -19.43 26.23 -34.26
N ASP A 200 -19.40 26.73 -35.50
CA ASP A 200 -19.02 25.96 -36.68
C ASP A 200 -17.54 25.54 -36.64
N LEU A 201 -17.20 24.65 -35.71
CA LEU A 201 -15.86 24.14 -35.46
C LEU A 201 -15.56 22.99 -36.42
N PRO A 202 -14.28 22.76 -36.78
CA PRO A 202 -13.89 21.55 -37.49
C PRO A 202 -14.32 20.31 -36.69
N GLY A 203 -14.91 19.32 -37.35
CA GLY A 203 -15.46 18.12 -36.69
C GLY A 203 -14.45 17.39 -35.79
N ALA A 204 -13.17 17.36 -36.18
CA ALA A 204 -12.09 16.79 -35.37
C ALA A 204 -11.90 17.53 -34.03
N VAL A 205 -12.02 18.87 -34.03
CA VAL A 205 -11.89 19.70 -32.82
C VAL A 205 -13.11 19.49 -31.94
N TYR A 206 -14.31 19.46 -32.52
CA TYR A 206 -15.53 19.15 -31.80
C TYR A 206 -15.43 17.80 -31.08
N MET A 207 -15.10 16.72 -31.81
CA MET A 207 -14.98 15.37 -31.22
C MET A 207 -13.87 15.26 -30.18
N ALA A 208 -12.74 15.95 -30.36
CA ALA A 208 -11.67 15.98 -29.37
C ALA A 208 -12.17 16.60 -28.06
N VAL A 209 -12.82 17.77 -28.14
CA VAL A 209 -13.27 18.49 -26.95
C VAL A 209 -14.40 17.72 -26.25
N THR A 210 -15.37 17.18 -26.99
CA THR A 210 -16.44 16.36 -26.39
C THR A 210 -15.88 15.09 -25.75
N GLY A 211 -14.95 14.41 -26.41
CA GLY A 211 -14.23 13.25 -25.87
C GLY A 211 -13.47 13.57 -24.58
N PHE A 212 -12.78 14.72 -24.53
CA PHE A 212 -12.09 15.19 -23.33
C PHE A 212 -13.07 15.34 -22.15
N PHE A 213 -14.17 16.09 -22.34
CA PHE A 213 -15.16 16.31 -21.28
C PHE A 213 -15.87 15.03 -20.85
N SER A 214 -16.14 14.11 -21.79
CA SER A 214 -16.76 12.81 -21.52
C SER A 214 -15.88 11.93 -20.63
N VAL A 215 -14.60 11.76 -20.96
CA VAL A 215 -13.66 10.96 -20.16
C VAL A 215 -13.40 11.62 -18.80
N TYR A 216 -13.16 12.94 -18.81
CA TYR A 216 -12.87 13.71 -17.60
C TYR A 216 -14.03 13.65 -16.59
N SER A 217 -15.27 13.87 -17.04
CA SER A 217 -16.47 13.80 -16.19
C SER A 217 -16.72 12.38 -15.67
N THR A 218 -16.48 11.35 -16.49
CA THR A 218 -16.64 9.95 -16.07
C THR A 218 -15.67 9.60 -14.93
N ILE A 219 -14.39 9.98 -15.04
CA ILE A 219 -13.40 9.71 -13.98
C ILE A 219 -13.82 10.40 -12.67
N ILE A 220 -14.27 11.66 -12.74
CA ILE A 220 -14.76 12.40 -11.56
C ILE A 220 -15.94 11.67 -10.92
N LEU A 221 -16.91 11.24 -11.74
CA LEU A 221 -18.10 10.56 -11.25
C LEU A 221 -17.75 9.26 -10.51
N TYR A 222 -16.86 8.46 -11.08
CA TYR A 222 -16.43 7.21 -10.44
C TYR A 222 -15.56 7.45 -9.20
N ALA A 223 -14.72 8.50 -9.20
CA ALA A 223 -13.96 8.89 -8.01
C ALA A 223 -14.88 9.37 -6.87
N LEU A 224 -15.92 10.14 -7.19
CA LEU A 224 -16.98 10.54 -6.25
C LEU A 224 -17.73 9.33 -5.71
N CYS A 225 -18.14 8.39 -6.58
CA CYS A 225 -18.80 7.15 -6.15
C CYS A 225 -17.90 6.29 -5.25
N GLY A 226 -16.59 6.22 -5.55
CA GLY A 226 -15.63 5.45 -4.76
C GLY A 226 -15.40 6.07 -3.38
N TYR A 227 -15.29 7.39 -3.30
CA TYR A 227 -15.16 8.09 -2.03
C TYR A 227 -16.46 8.12 -1.23
N PHE A 228 -17.61 8.24 -1.90
CA PHE A 228 -18.92 8.07 -1.28
C PHE A 228 -19.04 6.67 -0.65
N LEU A 229 -18.62 5.65 -1.39
CA LEU A 229 -18.54 4.30 -0.85
C LEU A 229 -17.66 4.26 0.39
N LEU A 230 -16.44 4.83 0.36
CA LEU A 230 -15.54 4.95 1.51
C LEU A 230 -16.18 5.62 2.73
N GLN A 231 -16.93 6.71 2.52
CA GLN A 231 -17.60 7.44 3.60
C GLN A 231 -18.73 6.63 4.23
N TYR A 232 -19.51 5.90 3.41
CA TYR A 232 -20.72 5.19 3.84
C TYR A 232 -20.55 3.66 3.99
N GLN A 233 -19.32 3.13 3.96
CA GLN A 233 -19.05 1.68 4.08
C GLN A 233 -19.74 1.03 5.27
N ARG A 234 -19.89 1.79 6.37
CA ARG A 234 -20.52 1.35 7.62
C ARG A 234 -22.02 1.19 7.56
N GLU A 235 -22.69 2.14 6.95
CA GLU A 235 -24.15 2.13 6.81
C GLU A 235 -24.58 1.07 5.79
N LEU A 236 -23.74 0.87 4.78
CA LEU A 236 -23.98 -0.08 3.70
C LEU A 236 -23.69 -1.54 4.06
N GLY A 237 -23.03 -1.81 5.19
CA GLY A 237 -22.67 -3.17 5.61
C GLY A 237 -21.64 -3.86 4.70
N LEU A 238 -20.95 -3.10 3.85
CA LEU A 238 -20.04 -3.59 2.81
C LEU A 238 -18.63 -3.94 3.33
N PHE A 239 -18.36 -3.76 4.64
CA PHE A 239 -17.08 -4.14 5.26
C PHE A 239 -16.75 -5.63 5.15
N ALA A 240 -17.74 -6.52 4.98
CA ALA A 240 -17.49 -7.95 4.95
C ALA A 240 -16.86 -8.45 3.65
N ILE A 241 -16.87 -7.65 2.57
CA ILE A 241 -16.66 -8.17 1.21
C ILE A 241 -15.54 -7.41 0.46
N ILE A 242 -15.12 -6.22 0.92
CA ILE A 242 -13.87 -5.58 0.46
C ILE A 242 -12.65 -6.41 0.93
N ASP A 243 -12.76 -7.03 2.11
CA ASP A 243 -11.82 -8.03 2.66
C ASP A 243 -12.04 -9.45 2.09
N HIS A 244 -12.88 -9.66 1.07
CA HIS A 244 -13.02 -10.99 0.43
C HIS A 244 -12.07 -11.19 -0.76
N HIS A 245 -11.21 -10.23 -1.09
CA HIS A 245 -10.15 -10.40 -2.10
C HIS A 245 -8.73 -10.15 -1.59
N GLU A 246 -8.57 -9.55 -0.41
CA GLU A 246 -7.45 -9.95 0.43
C GLU A 246 -7.98 -11.10 1.25
N GLU A 247 -7.64 -12.34 0.89
CA GLU A 247 -7.70 -13.44 1.85
C GLU A 247 -7.23 -12.86 3.18
N LEU A 248 -8.11 -12.71 4.19
CA LEU A 248 -7.64 -12.50 5.55
C LEU A 248 -6.61 -13.60 5.70
N PRO A 249 -5.30 -13.29 5.77
CA PRO A 249 -4.32 -14.34 5.78
C PRO A 249 -4.72 -15.12 7.02
N SER A 250 -4.87 -16.44 6.85
CA SER A 250 -5.04 -17.40 7.92
C SER A 250 -3.78 -17.37 8.79
N GLU A 251 -3.54 -16.23 9.41
CA GLU A 251 -2.28 -15.82 9.96
C GLU A 251 -2.42 -16.00 11.47
N PRO A 252 -1.64 -16.89 12.09
CA PRO A 252 -1.68 -17.08 13.54
C PRO A 252 -1.46 -15.78 14.33
N LEU A 253 -0.86 -14.76 13.71
CA LEU A 253 -0.57 -13.46 14.30
C LEU A 253 -1.78 -12.53 14.53
N HIS A 254 -2.97 -12.82 13.99
CA HIS A 254 -4.09 -11.87 14.08
C HIS A 254 -4.44 -11.49 15.52
N LYS A 255 -4.41 -12.45 16.44
CA LYS A 255 -4.65 -12.21 17.88
C LYS A 255 -3.58 -11.30 18.48
N VAL A 256 -2.32 -11.49 18.11
CA VAL A 256 -1.19 -10.67 18.57
C VAL A 256 -1.36 -9.24 18.07
N LYS A 257 -1.60 -9.05 16.77
CA LYS A 257 -1.81 -7.73 16.15
C LYS A 257 -2.99 -6.97 16.78
N LEU A 258 -4.05 -7.68 17.18
CA LEU A 258 -5.18 -7.06 17.90
C LEU A 258 -4.77 -6.46 19.25
N PHE A 259 -4.05 -7.23 20.09
CA PHE A 259 -3.61 -6.74 21.40
C PHE A 259 -2.61 -5.59 21.28
N LEU A 260 -1.74 -5.62 20.26
CA LEU A 260 -0.85 -4.49 19.94
C LEU A 260 -1.64 -3.21 19.63
N LYS A 261 -2.70 -3.30 18.81
CA LYS A 261 -3.58 -2.16 18.50
C LYS A 261 -4.35 -1.65 19.73
N LYS A 262 -4.66 -2.53 20.69
CA LYS A 262 -5.27 -2.14 21.97
C LYS A 262 -4.28 -1.45 22.92
N GLY A 263 -2.98 -1.45 22.62
CA GLY A 263 -1.93 -0.98 23.52
C GLY A 263 -1.61 -1.96 24.67
N ASP A 264 -2.22 -3.14 24.69
CA ASP A 264 -1.95 -4.18 25.69
C ASP A 264 -0.79 -5.08 25.21
N TYR A 265 0.42 -4.55 25.37
CA TYR A 265 1.65 -5.20 24.91
C TYR A 265 1.97 -6.50 25.67
N GLU A 266 1.56 -6.63 26.93
CA GLU A 266 1.77 -7.84 27.74
C GLU A 266 0.95 -9.01 27.20
N GLN A 267 -0.33 -8.78 26.94
CA GLN A 267 -1.17 -9.82 26.35
C GLN A 267 -0.74 -10.18 24.93
N ALA A 268 -0.28 -9.19 24.13
CA ALA A 268 0.29 -9.47 22.83
C ALA A 268 1.50 -10.42 22.91
N LEU A 269 2.43 -10.16 23.84
CA LEU A 269 3.60 -11.02 24.08
C LEU A 269 3.19 -12.42 24.55
N ASN A 270 2.27 -12.53 25.52
CA ASN A 270 1.80 -13.82 26.01
C ASN A 270 1.15 -14.67 24.93
N LYS A 271 0.35 -14.05 24.04
CA LYS A 271 -0.26 -14.75 22.90
C LYS A 271 0.79 -15.15 21.86
N LEU A 272 1.78 -14.30 21.62
CA LEU A 272 2.89 -14.62 20.72
C LEU A 272 3.73 -15.78 21.25
N ASP A 273 4.02 -15.81 22.56
CA ASP A 273 4.73 -16.91 23.22
C ASP A 273 3.95 -18.23 23.15
N ALA A 274 2.62 -18.18 23.29
CA ALA A 274 1.76 -19.35 23.10
C ALA A 274 1.79 -19.86 21.64
N LEU A 275 1.83 -18.96 20.67
CA LEU A 275 1.94 -19.30 19.25
C LEU A 275 3.29 -19.93 18.93
N ILE A 276 4.40 -19.37 19.43
CA ILE A 276 5.75 -19.94 19.26
C ILE A 276 5.82 -21.36 19.85
N LYS A 277 5.18 -21.60 20.99
CA LYS A 277 5.12 -22.94 21.60
C LYS A 277 4.34 -23.95 20.76
N THR A 278 3.27 -23.51 20.09
CA THR A 278 2.39 -24.38 19.32
C THR A 278 2.88 -24.58 17.90
N ASN A 279 3.54 -23.57 17.33
CA ASN A 279 4.07 -23.57 15.98
C ASN A 279 5.47 -22.96 16.03
N ALA A 280 6.48 -23.83 15.93
CA ALA A 280 7.90 -23.46 16.02
C ALA A 280 8.42 -22.83 14.71
N SER A 281 7.69 -21.84 14.17
CA SER A 281 8.19 -21.05 13.07
C SER A 281 9.22 -20.04 13.57
N GLN A 282 10.37 -19.98 12.90
CA GLN A 282 11.39 -18.96 13.16
C GLN A 282 10.83 -17.53 12.96
N ASP A 283 9.84 -17.35 12.08
CA ASP A 283 9.24 -16.04 11.80
C ASP A 283 8.54 -15.43 13.02
N PHE A 284 7.96 -16.24 13.90
CA PHE A 284 7.32 -15.75 15.12
C PHE A 284 8.33 -15.33 16.18
N GLU A 285 9.46 -16.04 16.29
CA GLU A 285 10.58 -15.63 17.14
C GLU A 285 11.18 -14.30 16.67
N TYR A 286 11.29 -14.11 15.36
CA TYR A 286 11.76 -12.84 14.79
C TYR A 286 10.80 -11.69 15.08
N TYR A 287 9.50 -11.91 14.90
CA TYR A 287 8.48 -10.92 15.25
C TYR A 287 8.50 -10.57 16.74
N ARG A 288 8.81 -11.54 17.61
CA ARG A 288 8.96 -11.32 19.05
C ARG A 288 10.16 -10.44 19.37
N TRP A 289 11.30 -10.64 18.69
CA TRP A 289 12.48 -9.79 18.87
C TRP A 289 12.19 -8.34 18.44
N ASP A 290 11.54 -8.15 17.29
CA ASP A 290 11.13 -6.81 16.82
C ASP A 290 10.25 -6.10 17.87
N LEU A 291 9.25 -6.80 18.41
CA LEU A 291 8.34 -6.25 19.40
C LEU A 291 9.08 -5.88 20.70
N LEU A 292 9.96 -6.75 21.20
CA LEU A 292 10.72 -6.49 22.43
C LEU A 292 11.74 -5.35 22.28
N LEU A 293 12.33 -5.20 21.08
CA LEU A 293 13.21 -4.07 20.75
C LEU A 293 12.44 -2.74 20.78
N GLN A 294 11.23 -2.71 20.20
CA GLN A 294 10.35 -1.53 20.23
C GLN A 294 9.90 -1.18 21.65
N LEU A 295 9.60 -2.20 22.46
CA LEU A 295 9.23 -2.03 23.88
C LEU A 295 10.43 -1.75 24.80
N LYS A 296 11.65 -1.73 24.27
CA LYS A 296 12.91 -1.52 25.00
C LYS A 296 13.14 -2.49 26.16
N ARG A 297 12.62 -3.71 26.08
CA ARG A 297 12.79 -4.78 27.09
C ARG A 297 14.08 -5.56 26.85
N TYR A 298 15.21 -4.87 26.96
CA TYR A 298 16.51 -5.43 26.59
C TYR A 298 16.97 -6.57 27.49
N GLU A 299 16.58 -6.57 28.77
CA GLU A 299 16.88 -7.63 29.74
C GLU A 299 16.46 -9.02 29.26
N VAL A 300 15.31 -9.11 28.60
CA VAL A 300 14.75 -10.39 28.08
C VAL A 300 15.48 -10.85 26.83
N LEU A 301 16.11 -9.93 26.10
CA LEU A 301 16.81 -10.20 24.84
C LEU A 301 18.29 -10.54 25.05
N GLU A 302 18.88 -10.15 26.17
CA GLU A 302 20.30 -10.35 26.50
C GLU A 302 20.77 -11.80 26.34
N PRO A 303 20.03 -12.84 26.79
CA PRO A 303 20.47 -14.23 26.61
C PRO A 303 20.54 -14.68 25.14
N LYS A 304 19.75 -14.06 24.25
CA LYS A 304 19.71 -14.36 22.81
C LYS A 304 20.45 -13.29 21.97
N ALA A 305 21.27 -12.44 22.59
CA ALA A 305 21.90 -11.31 21.92
C ALA A 305 22.71 -11.70 20.67
N ASP A 306 23.44 -12.83 20.69
CA ASP A 306 24.25 -13.29 19.54
C ASP A 306 23.38 -13.59 18.29
N ALA A 307 22.30 -14.34 18.47
CA ALA A 307 21.37 -14.70 17.39
C ALA A 307 20.67 -13.46 16.81
N ILE A 308 20.29 -12.52 17.67
CA ILE A 308 19.69 -11.24 17.28
C ILE A 308 20.71 -10.43 16.46
N LEU A 309 21.92 -10.21 16.99
CA LEU A 309 22.92 -9.40 16.30
C LEU A 309 23.28 -9.97 14.93
N ARG A 310 23.42 -11.28 14.78
CA ARG A 310 23.67 -11.92 13.46
C ARG A 310 22.59 -11.57 12.44
N ARG A 311 21.31 -11.66 12.82
CA ARG A 311 20.19 -11.38 11.92
C ARG A 311 20.11 -9.90 11.58
N TYR A 312 20.14 -9.03 12.58
CA TYR A 312 19.87 -7.61 12.34
C TYR A 312 21.06 -6.90 11.67
N LEU A 313 22.30 -7.32 11.91
CA LEU A 313 23.46 -6.77 11.19
C LEU A 313 23.50 -7.18 9.72
N SER A 314 22.83 -8.27 9.32
CA SER A 314 22.79 -8.73 7.92
C SER A 314 21.58 -8.20 7.14
N VAL A 315 20.44 -7.92 7.80
CA VAL A 315 19.16 -7.65 7.12
C VAL A 315 18.65 -6.22 7.32
N ARG A 316 19.02 -5.52 8.41
CA ARG A 316 18.39 -4.26 8.84
C ARG A 316 19.41 -3.11 8.97
N PRO A 317 18.98 -1.85 8.81
CA PRO A 317 19.83 -0.70 9.08
C PRO A 317 20.21 -0.62 10.56
N PHE A 318 21.50 -0.45 10.85
CA PHE A 318 22.07 -0.44 12.21
C PHE A 318 21.37 0.53 13.19
N ASN A 319 20.77 1.61 12.67
CA ASN A 319 20.09 2.61 13.46
C ASN A 319 18.94 2.04 14.31
N GLU A 320 18.24 1.00 13.84
CA GLU A 320 17.12 0.38 14.57
C GLU A 320 17.61 -0.40 15.80
N ILE A 321 18.79 -1.02 15.73
CA ILE A 321 19.36 -1.85 16.81
C ILE A 321 20.36 -1.12 17.70
N LYS A 322 20.81 0.08 17.30
CA LYS A 322 21.81 0.88 18.04
C LYS A 322 21.47 1.03 19.54
N PRO A 323 20.22 1.30 19.97
CA PRO A 323 19.90 1.41 21.40
C PRO A 323 20.12 0.10 22.17
N PHE A 324 19.78 -1.04 21.56
CA PHE A 324 19.99 -2.36 22.16
C PHE A 324 21.48 -2.71 22.24
N VAL A 325 22.24 -2.41 21.19
CA VAL A 325 23.70 -2.59 21.18
C VAL A 325 24.37 -1.76 22.28
N LEU A 326 23.99 -0.49 22.44
CA LEU A 326 24.51 0.37 23.50
C LEU A 326 24.15 -0.14 24.89
N TYR A 327 22.93 -0.65 25.08
CA TYR A 327 22.53 -1.30 26.32
C TYR A 327 23.44 -2.49 26.66
N LEU A 328 23.66 -3.41 25.71
CA LEU A 328 24.50 -4.60 25.93
C LEU A 328 25.97 -4.24 26.23
N LEU A 329 26.47 -3.19 25.59
CA LEU A 329 27.82 -2.67 25.83
C LEU A 329 27.95 -2.07 27.23
N ASN A 330 26.94 -1.34 27.70
CA ASN A 330 26.92 -0.74 29.03
C ASN A 330 26.68 -1.76 30.15
N SER A 331 25.87 -2.79 29.92
CA SER A 331 25.60 -3.84 30.92
C SER A 331 26.73 -4.86 31.06
N GLY A 332 27.71 -4.84 30.14
CA GLY A 332 28.74 -5.88 30.04
C GLY A 332 28.20 -7.24 29.57
N GLY A 333 26.94 -7.29 29.14
CA GLY A 333 26.22 -8.50 28.71
C GLY A 333 26.64 -9.03 27.33
N LEU A 334 27.54 -8.34 26.64
CA LEU A 334 27.91 -8.65 25.26
C LEU A 334 28.88 -9.85 25.17
N LYS A 335 28.36 -11.06 25.33
CA LYS A 335 29.09 -12.32 25.12
C LYS A 335 28.91 -12.83 23.69
N ILE A 336 29.41 -12.09 22.70
CA ILE A 336 29.37 -12.57 21.30
C ILE A 336 30.33 -13.74 21.17
N THR A 337 29.84 -14.93 20.86
CA THR A 337 30.67 -16.15 20.76
C THR A 337 31.42 -16.23 19.44
N GLU A 338 30.92 -15.57 18.39
CA GLU A 338 31.51 -15.64 17.05
C GLU A 338 32.32 -14.40 16.67
N LEU A 339 33.57 -14.63 16.26
CA LEU A 339 34.48 -13.57 15.83
C LEU A 339 33.98 -12.77 14.61
N PRO A 340 33.35 -13.37 13.57
CA PRO A 340 32.80 -12.63 12.43
C PRO A 340 31.76 -11.57 12.82
N VAL A 341 30.84 -11.91 13.74
CA VAL A 341 29.80 -10.98 14.21
C VAL A 341 30.42 -9.84 15.01
N ARG A 342 31.47 -10.12 15.81
CA ARG A 342 32.24 -9.06 16.49
C ARG A 342 32.89 -8.09 15.52
N ILE A 343 33.53 -8.61 14.45
CA ILE A 343 34.18 -7.76 13.44
C ILE A 343 33.13 -6.86 12.74
N GLN A 344 31.99 -7.42 12.37
CA GLN A 344 30.92 -6.67 11.72
C GLN A 344 30.33 -5.59 12.65
N LEU A 345 30.15 -5.91 13.93
CA LEU A 345 29.68 -4.95 14.93
C LEU A 345 30.71 -3.83 15.15
N ALA A 346 31.98 -4.16 15.34
CA ALA A 346 33.05 -3.19 15.55
C ALA A 346 33.21 -2.23 14.36
N SER A 347 33.21 -2.75 13.13
CA SER A 347 33.30 -1.92 11.93
C SER A 347 32.08 -1.00 11.78
N THR A 348 30.89 -1.47 12.14
CA THR A 348 29.67 -0.65 12.11
C THR A 348 29.66 0.44 13.18
N LEU A 349 30.16 0.13 14.39
CA LEU A 349 30.34 1.12 15.46
C LEU A 349 31.37 2.19 15.08
N ASN A 350 32.46 1.79 14.42
CA ASN A 350 33.50 2.72 13.95
C ASN A 350 32.96 3.71 12.91
N LYS A 351 32.19 3.23 11.92
CA LYS A 351 31.48 4.10 10.95
C LYS A 351 30.51 5.09 11.59
N GLN A 352 30.06 4.83 12.82
CA GLN A 352 29.17 5.68 13.60
C GLN A 352 29.94 6.58 14.60
N HIS A 353 31.26 6.65 14.48
CA HIS A 353 32.18 7.38 15.37
C HIS A 353 32.15 6.91 16.85
N LEU A 354 31.73 5.66 17.10
CA LEU A 354 31.70 5.05 18.44
C LEU A 354 32.98 4.22 18.71
N ASN A 355 34.13 4.85 18.47
CA ASN A 355 35.43 4.16 18.32
C ASN A 355 35.90 3.51 19.64
N LYS A 356 35.54 4.09 20.79
CA LYS A 356 35.85 3.51 22.12
C LYS A 356 35.22 2.13 22.32
N TRP A 357 33.96 1.96 21.90
CA TRP A 357 33.24 0.69 22.02
C TRP A 357 33.73 -0.33 20.98
N ALA A 358 34.00 0.14 19.76
CA ALA A 358 34.59 -0.69 18.72
C ALA A 358 35.96 -1.27 19.14
N TYR A 359 36.81 -0.44 19.77
CA TYR A 359 38.10 -0.86 20.31
C TYR A 359 37.95 -1.89 21.45
N SER A 360 37.06 -1.62 22.42
CA SER A 360 36.82 -2.53 23.55
C SER A 360 36.35 -3.93 23.10
N LEU A 361 35.63 -4.00 21.97
CA LEU A 361 35.13 -5.26 21.44
C LEU A 361 36.24 -6.15 20.85
N LEU A 362 37.25 -5.52 20.24
CA LEU A 362 38.30 -6.22 19.49
C LEU A 362 39.63 -6.34 20.25
N LYS A 363 39.89 -5.52 21.28
CA LYS A 363 41.17 -5.47 22.01
C LYS A 363 41.68 -6.85 22.46
N ASP A 364 40.82 -7.68 23.05
CA ASP A 364 41.21 -8.98 23.63
C ASP A 364 40.94 -10.19 22.72
N THR A 365 40.57 -9.96 21.45
CA THR A 365 40.27 -11.04 20.49
C THR A 365 41.46 -11.95 20.23
N HIS A 366 42.68 -11.42 20.23
CA HIS A 366 43.92 -12.19 20.09
C HIS A 366 44.17 -13.19 21.24
N LYS A 367 43.58 -12.98 22.42
CA LYS A 367 43.65 -13.92 23.55
C LYS A 367 42.48 -14.90 23.56
N GLN A 368 41.30 -14.44 23.15
CA GLN A 368 40.06 -15.21 23.19
C GLN A 368 39.91 -16.16 21.99
N PHE A 369 40.49 -15.82 20.83
CA PHE A 369 40.35 -16.58 19.58
C PHE A 369 41.70 -16.78 18.87
N PRO A 370 42.67 -17.50 19.48
CA PRO A 370 44.02 -17.65 18.92
C PRO A 370 44.07 -18.43 17.59
N ASN A 371 43.11 -19.32 17.32
CA ASN A 371 43.10 -20.21 16.14
C ASN A 371 41.96 -19.92 15.15
N ASP A 372 41.28 -18.76 15.25
CA ASP A 372 40.17 -18.44 14.34
C ASP A 372 40.69 -17.88 13.01
N PRO A 373 40.24 -18.37 11.84
CA PRO A 373 40.65 -17.88 10.53
C PRO A 373 40.36 -16.40 10.29
N ASN A 374 39.43 -15.78 11.04
CA ASN A 374 39.09 -14.36 10.91
C ASN A 374 39.91 -13.44 11.82
N LEU A 375 40.89 -13.98 12.56
CA LEU A 375 41.72 -13.21 13.48
C LEU A 375 42.51 -12.09 12.77
N VAL A 376 43.06 -12.38 11.59
CA VAL A 376 43.80 -11.39 10.78
C VAL A 376 42.89 -10.22 10.41
N LYS A 377 41.66 -10.50 9.96
CA LYS A 377 40.66 -9.48 9.65
C LYS A 377 40.26 -8.66 10.88
N ALA A 378 40.12 -9.29 12.04
CA ALA A 378 39.85 -8.59 13.30
C ALA A 378 40.96 -7.60 13.66
N MET A 379 42.22 -8.00 13.48
CA MET A 379 43.37 -7.13 13.75
C MET A 379 43.45 -5.95 12.77
N ILE A 380 43.13 -6.17 11.48
CA ILE A 380 43.08 -5.09 10.49
C ILE A 380 42.01 -4.06 10.87
N VAL A 381 40.80 -4.49 11.25
CA VAL A 381 39.73 -3.58 11.68
C VAL A 381 40.10 -2.88 12.99
N LEU A 382 40.75 -3.56 13.93
CA LEU A 382 41.26 -2.95 15.16
C LEU A 382 42.30 -1.85 14.85
N ALA A 383 43.18 -2.07 13.88
CA ALA A 383 44.14 -1.06 13.45
C ALA A 383 43.44 0.18 12.87
N ASP A 384 42.44 0.00 12.02
CA ASP A 384 41.64 1.10 11.45
C ASP A 384 40.96 1.92 12.55
N ILE A 385 40.36 1.26 13.56
CA ILE A 385 39.73 1.93 14.71
C ILE A 385 40.76 2.75 15.49
N THR A 386 41.96 2.20 15.73
CA THR A 386 43.01 2.91 16.49
C THR A 386 43.59 4.11 15.75
N LEU A 387 43.57 4.09 14.41
CA LEU A 387 43.96 5.22 13.58
C LEU A 387 42.95 6.36 13.69
N GLU A 388 41.65 6.06 13.60
CA GLU A 388 40.62 7.09 13.81
C GLU A 388 40.61 7.66 15.24
N MET A 389 41.23 6.95 16.20
CA MET A 389 41.46 7.44 17.56
C MET A 389 42.77 8.25 17.72
N ASN A 390 43.49 8.55 16.63
CA ASN A 390 44.80 9.22 16.61
C ASN A 390 45.89 8.47 17.41
N GLN A 391 45.92 7.13 17.35
CA GLN A 391 46.90 6.28 18.03
C GLN A 391 47.80 5.51 17.03
N ASP A 392 48.49 6.25 16.16
CA ASP A 392 49.25 5.69 15.01
C ASP A 392 50.33 4.68 15.41
N ALA A 393 51.03 4.92 16.52
CA ALA A 393 52.06 4.01 17.03
C ALA A 393 51.47 2.63 17.42
N LEU A 394 50.25 2.63 17.96
CA LEU A 394 49.54 1.42 18.36
C LEU A 394 49.01 0.69 17.12
N ALA A 395 48.46 1.41 16.15
CA ALA A 395 48.02 0.88 14.87
C ALA A 395 49.15 0.16 14.10
N LYS A 396 50.33 0.78 14.01
CA LYS A 396 51.52 0.16 13.38
C LYS A 396 51.92 -1.14 14.10
N LYS A 397 51.85 -1.17 15.44
CA LYS A 397 52.13 -2.39 16.22
C LYS A 397 51.10 -3.49 15.94
N ILE A 398 49.81 -3.18 15.85
CA ILE A 398 48.77 -4.16 15.53
C ILE A 398 48.93 -4.71 14.10
N LEU A 399 49.23 -3.85 13.12
CA LEU A 399 49.51 -4.28 11.75
C LEU A 399 50.79 -5.11 11.64
N SER A 400 51.78 -4.86 12.51
CA SER A 400 52.97 -5.71 12.66
C SER A 400 52.62 -7.12 13.10
N PHE A 401 51.75 -7.23 14.10
CA PHE A 401 51.24 -8.51 14.60
C PHE A 401 50.37 -9.23 13.56
N ALA A 402 49.45 -8.53 12.91
CA ALA A 402 48.56 -9.12 11.89
C ALA A 402 49.34 -9.74 10.71
N PHE A 403 50.40 -9.07 10.25
CA PHE A 403 51.25 -9.54 9.14
C PHE A 403 51.98 -10.84 9.45
N ASN A 404 52.40 -11.04 10.70
CA ASN A 404 53.10 -12.25 11.13
C ASN A 404 52.17 -13.47 11.19
N LEU A 405 50.86 -13.26 11.31
CA LEU A 405 49.84 -14.31 11.31
C LEU A 405 49.14 -14.48 9.95
N ALA A 406 49.35 -13.58 8.99
CA ALA A 406 48.61 -13.51 7.74
C ALA A 406 49.06 -14.56 6.70
N SER A 407 48.10 -15.08 5.94
CA SER A 407 48.38 -15.86 4.71
C SER A 407 48.93 -14.96 3.59
N GLU A 408 49.62 -15.53 2.59
CA GLU A 408 50.25 -14.75 1.49
C GLU A 408 49.28 -13.76 0.80
N SER A 409 48.01 -14.13 0.63
CA SER A 409 46.99 -13.26 0.05
C SER A 409 46.61 -12.08 0.96
N GLU A 410 46.68 -12.24 2.28
CA GLU A 410 46.34 -11.19 3.26
C GLU A 410 47.53 -10.25 3.52
N LYS A 411 48.77 -10.74 3.37
CA LYS A 411 49.99 -9.94 3.52
C LYS A 411 50.04 -8.76 2.54
N THR A 412 49.63 -8.96 1.29
CA THR A 412 49.58 -7.88 0.28
C THR A 412 48.64 -6.74 0.67
N ILE A 413 47.49 -7.06 1.28
CA ILE A 413 46.51 -6.07 1.79
C ILE A 413 47.11 -5.29 2.98
N ILE A 414 47.80 -5.99 3.86
CA ILE A 414 48.45 -5.39 5.04
C ILE A 414 49.64 -4.51 4.61
N GLU A 415 50.41 -4.91 3.60
CA GLU A 415 51.50 -4.10 3.04
C GLU A 415 51.01 -2.84 2.34
N ALA A 416 49.96 -2.95 1.51
CA ALA A 416 49.33 -1.78 0.89
C ALA A 416 48.85 -0.77 1.95
N LYS A 417 48.25 -1.26 3.04
CA LYS A 417 47.88 -0.42 4.18
C LYS A 417 49.10 0.18 4.88
N ARG A 418 50.14 -0.62 5.17
CA ARG A 418 51.39 -0.12 5.77
C ARG A 418 52.05 1.00 4.96
N LEU A 419 52.03 0.89 3.63
CA LEU A 419 52.59 1.89 2.72
C LEU A 419 51.78 3.19 2.72
N ALA A 420 50.47 3.14 2.95
CA ALA A 420 49.64 4.33 3.14
C ALA A 420 49.88 5.06 4.48
N PHE A 421 50.69 4.50 5.39
CA PHE A 421 51.00 5.05 6.72
C PHE A 421 52.42 5.62 6.87
N ASN A 422 53.21 5.61 5.80
CA ASN A 422 54.46 6.37 5.67
C ASN A 422 54.20 7.57 4.76
#